data_AF-A0A6N4TI76-F1
#
_entry.id   AF-A0A6N4TI76-F1
#
_cell.length_a   1.000
_cell.length_b   1.000
_cell.length_c   1.000
_cell.angle_alpha   90.00
_cell.angle_beta   90.00
_cell.angle_gamma   90.00
#
_symmetry.space_group_name_H-M   'P 1'
#
loop_
_entity.id
_entity.type
_entity.pdbx_description
1 polymer ?
#
loop_
_entity_poly.entity_id
_entity_poly.type
_entity_poly.pdbx_seq_one_letter_code
_entity_poly.pdbx_strand_id
1 'polypeptide(L)'
;MFRCSKCKKWLKSTTTETDVVYNGITYHATNVPAKICPECGKIIVYEIIQERIVQYATQRNVKNIDYEECENEESASSQLVL
;
A
#
# COMPACT_ATOMS: atom_id res chain seq x y z
N MET A 1 -2.92 15.58 -7.73
CA MET A 1 -3.53 16.28 -6.56
C MET A 1 -4.87 15.62 -6.25
N PHE A 2 -4.93 14.77 -5.23
CA PHE A 2 -6.09 13.89 -5.00
C PHE A 2 -7.09 14.54 -4.03
N ARG A 3 -8.27 14.88 -4.56
CA ARG A 3 -9.42 15.35 -3.78
C ARG A 3 -10.44 14.22 -3.69
N CYS A 4 -11.16 14.14 -2.58
CA CYS A 4 -12.28 13.22 -2.45
C CYS A 4 -13.35 13.53 -3.50
N SER A 5 -13.76 12.54 -4.29
CA SER A 5 -14.73 12.73 -5.37
C SER A 5 -16.08 13.26 -4.88
N LYS A 6 -16.47 12.85 -3.65
CA LYS A 6 -17.70 13.30 -2.98
C LYS A 6 -17.51 14.64 -2.27
N CYS A 7 -16.60 14.72 -1.30
CA CYS A 7 -16.47 15.89 -0.41
C CYS A 7 -15.65 17.04 -1.00
N LYS A 8 -14.96 16.83 -2.13
CA LYS A 8 -14.04 17.77 -2.79
C LYS A 8 -12.87 18.28 -1.92
N LYS A 9 -12.75 17.83 -0.66
CA LYS A 9 -11.61 18.12 0.21
C LYS A 9 -10.37 17.36 -0.21
N TRP A 10 -9.23 17.94 0.12
CA TRP A 10 -7.92 17.32 0.01
C TRP A 10 -7.85 16.06 0.86
N LEU A 11 -7.36 14.97 0.26
CA LEU A 11 -7.11 13.75 1.01
C LEU A 11 -5.82 13.90 1.83
N LYS A 12 -5.82 13.36 3.04
CA LYS A 12 -4.64 13.28 3.91
C LYS A 12 -3.94 11.94 3.71
N SER A 13 -2.62 11.93 3.86
CA SER A 13 -1.86 10.67 3.95
C SER A 13 -2.22 9.95 5.25
N THR A 14 -2.34 8.63 5.17
CA THR A 14 -2.51 7.74 6.32
C THR A 14 -1.94 6.37 5.98
N THR A 15 -1.81 5.49 6.95
CA THR A 15 -1.49 4.08 6.76
C THR A 15 -2.72 3.25 7.11
N THR A 16 -2.91 2.14 6.41
CA THR A 16 -4.02 1.20 6.63
C THR A 16 -3.53 -0.22 6.43
N GLU A 17 -4.33 -1.18 6.87
CA GLU A 17 -4.25 -2.56 6.39
C GLU A 17 -5.14 -2.76 5.16
N THR A 18 -4.78 -3.69 4.29
CA THR A 18 -5.59 -4.12 3.14
C THR A 18 -5.30 -5.56 2.77
N ASP A 19 -6.35 -6.28 2.37
CA ASP A 19 -6.21 -7.60 1.76
C ASP A 19 -6.23 -7.48 0.24
N VAL A 20 -5.29 -8.14 -0.43
CA VAL A 20 -5.21 -8.23 -1.89
C VAL A 20 -5.34 -9.69 -2.29
N VAL A 21 -6.35 -9.99 -3.11
CA VAL A 21 -6.55 -11.35 -3.64
C VAL A 21 -5.94 -11.44 -5.02
N TYR A 22 -4.94 -12.30 -5.19
CA TYR A 22 -4.31 -12.56 -6.47
C TYR A 22 -4.15 -14.05 -6.71
N ASN A 23 -4.63 -14.51 -7.87
CA ASN A 23 -4.60 -15.92 -8.27
C ASN A 23 -5.19 -16.90 -7.23
N GLY A 24 -6.26 -16.49 -6.54
CA GLY A 24 -6.90 -17.28 -5.48
C GLY A 24 -6.16 -17.28 -4.13
N ILE A 25 -5.02 -16.60 -4.02
CA ILE A 25 -4.27 -16.42 -2.78
C ILE A 25 -4.62 -15.04 -2.21
N THR A 26 -4.93 -14.99 -0.92
CA THR A 26 -5.13 -13.73 -0.19
C THR A 26 -3.82 -13.32 0.47
N TYR A 27 -3.39 -12.10 0.19
CA TYR A 27 -2.22 -11.46 0.76
C TYR A 27 -2.69 -10.35 1.69
N HIS A 28 -2.29 -10.43 2.95
CA HIS A 28 -2.61 -9.44 3.96
C HIS A 28 -1.45 -8.46 4.09
N ALA A 29 -1.70 -7.18 3.84
CA ALA A 29 -0.69 -6.14 3.95
C ALA A 29 -1.05 -5.14 5.03
N THR A 30 -0.05 -4.80 5.85
CA THR A 30 -0.13 -3.81 6.94
C THR A 30 0.78 -2.61 6.63
N ASN A 31 0.56 -1.49 7.33
CA ASN A 31 1.29 -0.23 7.11
C ASN A 31 1.26 0.27 5.67
N VAL A 32 0.16 -0.02 4.96
CA VAL A 32 -0.01 0.30 3.55
C VAL A 32 -0.32 1.79 3.39
N PRO A 33 0.45 2.54 2.56
CA PRO A 33 0.21 3.95 2.36
C PRO A 33 -1.12 4.17 1.63
N ALA A 34 -1.99 4.93 2.28
CA ALA A 34 -3.32 5.24 1.79
C ALA A 34 -3.63 6.73 1.91
N LYS A 35 -4.75 7.11 1.31
CA LYS A 35 -5.30 8.46 1.40
C LYS A 35 -6.66 8.42 2.05
N ILE A 36 -6.84 9.20 3.11
CA ILE A 36 -8.12 9.32 3.81
C ILE A 36 -8.76 10.68 3.56
N CYS A 37 -10.06 10.69 3.29
CA CYS A 37 -10.83 11.92 3.28
C CYS A 37 -11.18 12.32 4.72
N PRO A 38 -10.78 13.51 5.20
CA PRO A 38 -11.05 13.94 6.57
C PRO A 38 -12.54 14.16 6.89
N GLU A 39 -13.38 14.37 5.88
CA GLU A 39 -14.81 14.66 6.10
C GLU A 39 -15.67 13.40 6.14
N CYS A 40 -15.41 12.45 5.24
CA CYS A 40 -16.25 11.25 5.11
C CYS A 40 -15.54 9.96 5.50
N GLY A 41 -14.28 10.02 5.92
CA GLY A 41 -13.50 8.86 6.34
C GLY A 41 -13.16 7.88 5.21
N LYS A 42 -13.47 8.20 3.94
CA LYS A 42 -13.16 7.31 2.82
C LYS A 42 -11.65 7.12 2.70
N ILE A 43 -11.20 5.89 2.86
CA ILE A 43 -9.82 5.44 2.63
C ILE A 43 -9.69 5.01 1.16
N ILE A 44 -8.58 5.39 0.54
CA ILE A 44 -8.23 5.08 -0.84
C ILE A 44 -6.81 4.52 -0.82
N VAL A 45 -6.69 3.24 -1.10
CA VAL A 45 -5.43 2.57 -1.44
C VAL A 45 -5.30 2.61 -2.96
N TYR A 46 -4.12 2.98 -3.48
CA TYR A 46 -3.90 3.02 -4.92
C TYR A 46 -3.62 1.63 -5.48
N GLU A 47 -4.07 1.38 -6.71
CA GLU A 47 -3.86 0.10 -7.39
C GLU A 47 -2.38 -0.27 -7.52
N ILE A 48 -1.51 0.71 -7.80
CA ILE A 48 -0.04 0.51 -7.86
C ILE A 48 0.53 -0.09 -6.57
N ILE A 49 -0.07 0.24 -5.41
CA ILE A 49 0.35 -0.29 -4.11
C ILE A 49 -0.10 -1.74 -3.98
N GLN A 50 -1.30 -2.08 -4.45
CA GLN A 50 -1.79 -3.47 -4.47
C GLN A 50 -0.96 -4.36 -5.39
N GLU A 51 -0.58 -3.85 -6.56
CA GLU A 51 0.31 -4.56 -7.49
C GLU A 51 1.68 -4.84 -6.86
N ARG A 52 2.26 -3.84 -6.16
CA ARG A 52 3.53 -4.01 -5.43
C ARG A 52 3.43 -5.05 -4.32
N ILE A 53 2.35 -5.04 -3.53
CA ILE A 53 2.10 -6.04 -2.49
C ILE A 53 2.15 -7.45 -3.09
N VAL A 54 1.44 -7.68 -4.20
CA VAL A 54 1.43 -8.98 -4.88
C VAL A 54 2.80 -9.35 -5.41
N GLN A 55 3.53 -8.42 -6.03
CA GLN A 55 4.87 -8.68 -6.54
C GLN A 55 5.85 -9.07 -5.43
N TYR A 56 5.91 -8.29 -4.35
CA TYR A 56 6.78 -8.58 -3.20
C TYR A 56 6.41 -9.92 -2.56
N ALA A 57 5.11 -10.15 -2.33
CA ALA A 57 4.61 -11.37 -1.74
C ALA A 57 4.93 -12.62 -2.58
N THR A 58 4.85 -12.50 -3.90
CA THR A 58 5.19 -13.58 -4.84
C THR A 58 6.70 -13.83 -4.86
N GLN A 59 7.53 -12.78 -4.85
CA GLN A 59 8.99 -12.90 -4.85
C GLN A 59 9.52 -13.52 -3.56
N ARG A 60 8.99 -13.12 -2.41
CA ARG A 60 9.41 -13.59 -1.08
C ARG A 60 8.64 -14.84 -0.62
N ASN A 61 7.60 -15.25 -1.37
CA ASN A 61 6.69 -16.35 -1.01
C ASN A 61 6.09 -16.17 0.39
N VAL A 62 5.63 -14.96 0.71
CA VAL A 62 4.99 -14.60 1.98
C VAL A 62 3.53 -14.23 1.78
N LYS A 63 2.72 -14.37 2.82
CA LYS A 63 1.29 -14.00 2.79
C LYS A 63 0.96 -12.76 3.62
N ASN A 64 1.78 -12.47 4.63
CA ASN A 64 1.66 -11.29 5.47
C ASN A 64 2.81 -10.35 5.12
N ILE A 65 2.48 -9.13 4.70
CA ILE A 65 3.44 -8.14 4.26
C ILE A 65 3.33 -6.92 5.16
N ASP A 66 4.45 -6.44 5.68
CA ASP A 66 4.55 -5.09 6.20
C ASP A 66 5.09 -4.21 5.06
N TYR A 67 4.25 -3.28 4.58
CA TYR A 67 4.59 -2.49 3.40
C TYR A 67 5.70 -1.47 3.70
N GLU A 68 5.79 -0.97 4.93
CA GLU A 68 6.84 -0.02 5.32
C GLU A 68 8.20 -0.72 5.39
N GLU A 69 8.27 -1.91 5.98
CA GLU A 69 9.47 -2.76 5.98
C GLU A 69 9.88 -3.12 4.53
N CYS A 70 8.91 -3.48 3.68
CA CYS A 70 9.15 -3.74 2.26
C CYS A 70 9.80 -2.55 1.54
N GLU A 71 9.29 -1.33 1.72
CA GLU A 71 9.87 -0.13 1.10
C GLU A 71 11.24 0.22 1.68
N ASN A 72 11.47 -0.04 2.97
CA ASN A 72 12.77 0.14 3.61
C ASN A 72 13.82 -0.85 3.09
N GLU A 73 13.46 -2.14 2.91
CA GLU A 73 14.34 -3.15 2.32
C GLU A 73 14.70 -2.82 0.86
N GLU A 74 13.71 -2.41 0.05
CA GLU A 74 13.94 -2.05 -1.36
C GLU A 74 14.80 -0.77 -1.49
N SER A 75 14.57 0.21 -0.63
CA SER A 75 15.40 1.42 -0.54
C SER A 75 16.83 1.11 -0.09
N ALA A 76 17.00 0.24 0.90
CA ALA A 76 18.31 -0.19 1.39
C ALA A 76 19.08 -1.02 0.35
N SER A 77 18.37 -1.88 -0.40
CA SER A 77 18.98 -2.68 -1.47
C SER A 77 19.39 -1.81 -2.67
N SER A 78 18.74 -0.67 -2.88
CA SER A 78 19.10 0.30 -3.93
C SER A 78 20.30 1.18 -3.57
N GLN A 79 20.63 1.30 -2.27
CA GLN A 79 21.73 2.12 -1.77
C GLN A 79 23.10 1.41 -1.76
N LEU A 80 23.14 0.12 -2.10
CA LEU A 80 24.37 -0.69 -2.20
C LEU A 80 25.06 -0.65 -3.57
N VAL A 81 24.55 0.18 -4.50
CA VAL A 81 25.21 0.48 -5.78
C VAL A 81 25.80 1.90 -5.74
N LEU A 82 26.80 2.12 -4.88
CA LEU A 82 27.74 3.25 -4.96
C LEU A 82 29.15 2.79 -4.59
#